data_AF-A0A7X5QJ16-F1
#
_entry.id   AF-A0A7X5QJ16-F1
#
_cell.length_a   1.000
_cell.length_b   1.000
_cell.length_c   1.000
_cell.angle_alpha   90.00
_cell.angle_beta   90.00
_cell.angle_gamma   90.00
#
_symmetry.space_group_name_H-M   'P 1'
#
loop_
_entity.id
_entity.type
_entity.pdbx_description
1 polymer ?
#
loop_
_entity_poly.entity_id
_entity_poly.type
_entity_poly.pdbx_seq_one_letter_code
_entity_poly.pdbx_strand_id
1 'polypeptide(L)'
;MEKKYNLKNSEANLENINIKPQGPSADDLKIRFKEGSIPLQTDYADLINIADIGRKACGQAPQQNGPGTGLKLADDGTLNLKIGTLSNQDFSPLMLKDDILSIDLGSGLVNKTNGICVGPGNGIVVNNDNVAVKAANGITVNGSGVAVKTNNGINVDTNGISVKSKNSTIKVESTGISVGIGWGVKVGGEGLDIKASNGINVDSSGVSVKAGNGISVNSSGVSIDPNKVLPKGMIVMFSGSSVPTGWALCDGNNGTPNLINRFILSGTISDIGGKSKNTATGQKDVKSFIVNSKDNPTKTMSVTVNNTTLNIDQIPSHNHIQGGGFTYNSGLRYTAELNNSGLSDYRTIYNQSGAEWTKSTSHNHYWPYTSKTGSGRGHTHTASTTLPAHTHQVDAMSPYYILAFIMKL
;
A
#
# COMPACT_ATOMS: atom_id res chain seq x y z
N MET A 1 0.64 8.18 95.47
CA MET A 1 0.27 7.54 96.75
C MET A 1 -0.61 6.35 96.46
N GLU A 2 -0.31 5.21 97.10
CA GLU A 2 -1.20 4.05 97.37
C GLU A 2 -1.72 3.24 96.16
N LYS A 3 -1.76 1.90 96.14
CA LYS A 3 -1.40 0.85 97.11
C LYS A 3 -1.09 -0.42 96.32
N LYS A 4 0.06 -1.05 96.60
CA LYS A 4 0.38 -2.43 96.23
C LYS A 4 -0.50 -3.37 97.07
N TYR A 5 -1.19 -4.31 96.44
CA TYR A 5 -1.58 -5.56 97.10
C TYR A 5 -0.93 -6.74 96.37
N ASN A 6 0.17 -7.20 96.96
CA ASN A 6 0.72 -8.53 96.74
C ASN A 6 -0.24 -9.55 97.35
N LEU A 7 -0.79 -10.45 96.54
CA LEU A 7 -1.30 -11.72 97.02
C LEU A 7 -0.33 -12.81 96.57
N LYS A 8 0.46 -13.28 97.54
CA LYS A 8 1.33 -14.44 97.43
C LYS A 8 0.47 -15.68 97.14
N ASN A 9 0.95 -16.50 96.21
CA ASN A 9 0.60 -17.92 96.11
C ASN A 9 0.61 -18.57 97.49
N SER A 10 -0.54 -19.09 97.92
CA SER A 10 -0.58 -20.26 98.78
C SER A 10 -1.13 -21.39 97.92
N GLU A 11 -0.24 -22.21 97.38
CA GLU A 11 -0.57 -23.57 96.95
C GLU A 11 -1.07 -24.31 98.20
N ALA A 12 -2.39 -24.26 98.43
CA ALA A 12 -3.03 -25.19 99.34
C ALA A 12 -3.19 -26.50 98.55
N ASN A 13 -2.23 -27.39 98.74
CA ASN A 13 -2.35 -28.80 98.44
C ASN A 13 -3.65 -29.30 99.09
N LEU A 14 -4.69 -29.53 98.27
CA LEU A 14 -5.99 -30.06 98.68
C LEU A 14 -6.02 -31.59 98.67
N GLU A 15 -4.87 -32.25 98.58
CA GLU A 15 -4.80 -33.69 98.80
C GLU A 15 -4.81 -33.97 100.31
N ASN A 16 -5.85 -34.69 100.75
CA ASN A 16 -6.13 -35.16 102.11
C ASN A 16 -6.73 -34.16 103.11
N ILE A 17 -7.95 -33.68 102.83
CA ILE A 17 -8.91 -33.44 103.93
C ILE A 17 -9.38 -34.82 104.39
N ASN A 18 -8.68 -35.40 105.36
CA ASN A 18 -9.20 -36.54 106.11
C ASN A 18 -10.34 -36.03 106.99
N ILE A 19 -11.56 -35.98 106.44
CA ILE A 19 -12.77 -35.66 107.17
C ILE A 19 -12.97 -36.81 108.16
N LYS A 20 -12.38 -36.68 109.36
CA LYS A 20 -12.70 -37.60 110.45
C LYS A 20 -14.18 -37.42 110.76
N PRO A 21 -14.99 -38.50 110.76
CA PRO A 21 -16.39 -38.40 111.14
C PRO A 21 -16.47 -37.79 112.53
N GLN A 22 -17.06 -36.60 112.62
CA GLN A 22 -17.26 -35.90 113.89
C GLN A 22 -18.58 -36.41 114.48
N GLY A 23 -18.53 -37.58 115.10
CA GLY A 23 -19.69 -38.25 115.72
C GLY A 23 -19.62 -39.78 115.67
N PRO A 24 -20.44 -40.49 116.47
CA PRO A 24 -20.60 -41.94 116.40
C PRO A 24 -21.08 -42.38 115.00
N SER A 25 -20.73 -43.60 114.57
CA SER A 25 -21.22 -44.13 113.29
C SER A 25 -22.74 -44.35 113.33
N ALA A 26 -23.37 -44.50 112.17
CA ALA A 26 -24.79 -44.84 112.09
C ALA A 26 -25.11 -46.13 112.85
N ASP A 27 -24.20 -47.11 112.85
CA ASP A 27 -24.39 -48.38 113.55
C ASP A 27 -24.18 -48.26 115.07
N ASP A 28 -23.25 -47.40 115.53
CA ASP A 28 -23.12 -47.06 116.95
C ASP A 28 -24.40 -46.43 117.49
N LEU A 29 -25.00 -45.51 116.73
CA LEU A 29 -26.29 -44.92 117.09
C LEU A 29 -27.39 -45.98 117.09
N LYS A 30 -27.50 -46.85 116.08
CA LYS A 30 -28.49 -47.95 116.08
C LYS A 30 -28.38 -48.84 117.33
N ILE A 31 -27.16 -49.11 117.82
CA ILE A 31 -26.94 -49.88 119.06
C ILE A 31 -27.42 -49.11 120.30
N ARG A 32 -27.15 -47.80 120.36
CA ARG A 32 -27.58 -46.94 121.47
C ARG A 32 -29.11 -46.73 121.50
N PHE A 33 -29.75 -46.83 120.34
CA PHE A 33 -31.20 -46.71 120.15
C PHE A 33 -31.94 -48.07 120.10
N LYS A 34 -31.31 -49.20 120.45
CA LYS A 34 -31.97 -50.51 120.46
C LYS A 34 -33.04 -50.62 121.56
N GLU A 35 -33.99 -51.53 121.36
CA GLU A 35 -35.05 -51.83 122.33
C GLU A 35 -34.46 -52.13 123.73
N GLY A 36 -35.03 -51.50 124.76
CA GLY A 36 -34.56 -51.59 126.14
C GLY A 36 -33.37 -50.70 126.52
N SER A 37 -32.83 -49.92 125.60
CA SER A 37 -31.77 -48.92 125.89
C SER A 37 -32.37 -47.53 126.15
N ILE A 38 -31.65 -46.70 126.93
CA ILE A 38 -32.03 -45.30 127.20
C ILE A 38 -31.00 -44.39 126.50
N PRO A 39 -31.32 -43.84 125.31
CA PRO A 39 -30.40 -42.93 124.59
C PRO A 39 -30.15 -41.63 125.37
N LEU A 40 -28.92 -41.09 125.27
CA LEU A 40 -28.53 -39.84 125.92
C LEU A 40 -28.86 -38.61 125.05
N GLN A 41 -28.92 -37.42 125.67
CA GLN A 41 -29.11 -36.15 124.95
C GLN A 41 -28.08 -35.96 123.81
N THR A 42 -26.84 -36.40 124.02
CA THR A 42 -25.78 -36.38 123.00
C THR A 42 -26.10 -37.31 121.83
N ASP A 43 -26.70 -38.47 122.08
CA ASP A 43 -27.08 -39.42 121.02
C ASP A 43 -28.19 -38.84 120.12
N TYR A 44 -29.12 -38.06 120.70
CA TYR A 44 -30.12 -37.32 119.92
C TYR A 44 -29.53 -36.17 119.12
N ALA A 45 -28.58 -35.41 119.69
CA ALA A 45 -27.89 -34.35 118.98
C ALA A 45 -27.08 -34.90 117.79
N ASP A 46 -26.38 -36.02 118.00
CA ASP A 46 -25.61 -36.71 116.96
C ASP A 46 -26.52 -37.24 115.85
N LEU A 47 -27.67 -37.84 116.19
CA LEU A 47 -28.67 -38.27 115.21
C LEU A 47 -29.21 -37.11 114.37
N ILE A 48 -29.54 -35.98 115.01
CA ILE A 48 -30.03 -34.78 114.30
C ILE A 48 -28.96 -34.21 113.39
N ASN A 49 -27.70 -34.15 113.86
CA ASN A 49 -26.59 -33.66 113.05
C ASN A 49 -26.35 -34.56 111.83
N ILE A 50 -26.36 -35.88 112.00
CA ILE A 50 -26.23 -36.83 110.87
C ILE A 50 -27.40 -36.69 109.89
N ALA A 51 -28.63 -36.53 110.38
CA ALA A 51 -29.80 -36.30 109.54
C ALA A 51 -29.73 -34.95 108.80
N ASP A 52 -29.28 -33.88 109.45
CA ASP A 52 -29.11 -32.56 108.85
C ASP A 52 -27.99 -32.52 107.80
N ILE A 53 -26.91 -33.26 108.04
CA ILE A 53 -25.84 -33.51 107.06
C ILE A 53 -26.42 -34.23 105.84
N GLY A 54 -27.18 -35.31 106.03
CA GLY A 54 -27.82 -36.04 104.93
C GLY A 54 -28.79 -35.16 104.11
N ARG A 55 -29.63 -34.37 104.80
CA ARG A 55 -30.54 -33.40 104.17
C ARG A 55 -29.78 -32.40 103.30
N LYS A 56 -28.73 -31.78 103.85
CA LYS A 56 -27.88 -30.80 103.14
C LYS A 56 -27.11 -31.45 101.97
N ALA A 57 -26.62 -32.68 102.14
CA ALA A 57 -25.93 -33.43 101.08
C ALA A 57 -26.85 -33.70 99.88
N CYS A 58 -28.13 -33.94 100.11
CA CYS A 58 -29.14 -34.06 99.07
C CYS A 58 -29.67 -32.69 98.55
N GLY A 59 -29.09 -31.56 99.00
CA GLY A 59 -29.49 -30.22 98.60
C GLY A 59 -30.89 -29.81 99.07
N GLN A 60 -31.40 -30.43 100.13
CA GLN A 60 -32.76 -30.20 100.64
C GLN A 60 -32.78 -29.02 101.61
N ALA A 61 -33.76 -28.11 101.53
CA ALA A 61 -34.05 -27.14 102.60
C ALA A 61 -34.79 -27.80 103.78
N PRO A 62 -34.82 -27.20 105.00
CA PRO A 62 -35.63 -27.73 106.09
C PRO A 62 -37.08 -27.94 105.65
N GLN A 63 -37.66 -29.09 105.97
CA GLN A 63 -39.03 -29.50 105.59
C GLN A 63 -39.27 -29.71 104.08
N GLN A 64 -38.24 -29.63 103.23
CA GLN A 64 -38.37 -29.96 101.81
C GLN A 64 -38.56 -31.48 101.64
N ASN A 65 -39.50 -31.87 100.77
CA ASN A 65 -39.71 -33.27 100.43
C ASN A 65 -38.92 -33.62 99.15
N GLY A 66 -37.95 -34.54 99.27
CA GLY A 66 -37.08 -34.95 98.18
C GLY A 66 -35.89 -33.99 97.93
N PRO A 67 -34.89 -34.43 97.14
CA PRO A 67 -33.65 -33.69 96.90
C PRO A 67 -33.87 -32.32 96.22
N GLY A 68 -32.84 -31.47 96.21
CA GLY A 68 -32.87 -30.15 95.54
C GLY A 68 -33.28 -30.23 94.07
N THR A 69 -33.78 -29.12 93.49
CA THR A 69 -34.42 -29.09 92.15
C THR A 69 -33.55 -29.68 91.02
N GLY A 70 -32.23 -29.54 91.08
CA GLY A 70 -31.28 -30.09 90.09
C GLY A 70 -30.89 -31.55 90.30
N LEU A 71 -31.44 -32.21 91.32
CA LEU A 71 -31.15 -33.58 91.71
C LEU A 71 -32.44 -34.42 91.74
N LYS A 72 -32.29 -35.73 91.65
CA LYS A 72 -33.36 -36.72 91.80
C LYS A 72 -32.85 -37.94 92.55
N LEU A 73 -33.71 -38.59 93.32
CA LEU A 73 -33.44 -39.93 93.83
C LEU A 73 -33.94 -40.92 92.77
N ALA A 74 -33.10 -41.88 92.37
CA ALA A 74 -33.52 -43.00 91.55
C ALA A 74 -34.24 -44.05 92.38
N ASP A 75 -34.91 -45.00 91.70
CA ASP A 75 -35.70 -46.05 92.34
C ASP A 75 -34.86 -46.99 93.22
N ASP A 76 -33.55 -47.05 92.98
CA ASP A 76 -32.57 -47.79 93.78
C ASP A 76 -32.06 -47.00 95.01
N GLY A 77 -32.57 -45.79 95.24
CA GLY A 77 -32.20 -44.92 96.36
C GLY A 77 -30.94 -44.09 96.13
N THR A 78 -30.34 -44.13 94.93
CA THR A 78 -29.16 -43.31 94.60
C THR A 78 -29.53 -41.88 94.22
N LEU A 79 -28.69 -40.92 94.63
CA LEU A 79 -28.86 -39.51 94.30
C LEU A 79 -28.18 -39.21 92.95
N ASN A 80 -28.98 -38.77 91.97
CA ASN A 80 -28.55 -38.49 90.61
C ASN A 80 -28.83 -37.04 90.20
N LEU A 81 -28.12 -36.55 89.18
CA LEU A 81 -28.47 -35.29 88.52
C LEU A 81 -29.85 -35.41 87.84
N LYS A 82 -30.68 -34.39 88.00
CA LYS A 82 -31.96 -34.30 87.32
C LYS A 82 -31.74 -33.83 85.88
N ILE A 83 -31.44 -34.79 85.01
CA ILE A 83 -31.29 -34.56 83.56
C ILE A 83 -32.65 -34.77 82.88
N GLY A 84 -33.11 -33.75 82.14
CA GLY A 84 -34.34 -33.79 81.34
C GLY A 84 -34.07 -33.83 79.84
N THR A 85 -35.11 -34.05 79.05
CA THR A 85 -35.05 -33.87 77.59
C THR A 85 -35.30 -32.40 77.25
N LEU A 86 -34.54 -31.87 76.30
CA LEU A 86 -34.72 -30.50 75.80
C LEU A 86 -35.05 -30.55 74.30
N SER A 87 -36.23 -30.08 73.93
CA SER A 87 -36.65 -29.89 72.54
C SER A 87 -36.62 -28.41 72.21
N ASN A 88 -35.42 -27.86 72.11
CA ASN A 88 -35.18 -26.46 71.76
C ASN A 88 -33.94 -26.37 70.86
N GLN A 89 -34.02 -25.63 69.76
CA GLN A 89 -32.94 -25.53 68.77
C GLN A 89 -31.81 -24.59 69.18
N ASP A 90 -32.05 -23.71 70.15
CA ASP A 90 -31.05 -22.73 70.61
C ASP A 90 -30.09 -23.32 71.65
N PHE A 91 -30.39 -24.50 72.18
CA PHE A 91 -29.66 -25.10 73.29
C PHE A 91 -29.40 -26.59 73.06
N SER A 92 -28.18 -27.02 73.35
CA SER A 92 -27.84 -28.45 73.39
C SER A 92 -28.06 -29.00 74.80
N PRO A 93 -28.71 -30.17 74.97
CA PRO A 93 -28.91 -30.76 76.28
C PRO A 93 -27.57 -31.20 76.88
N LEU A 94 -27.42 -30.97 78.19
CA LEU A 94 -26.44 -31.68 79.00
C LEU A 94 -27.00 -33.08 79.29
N MET A 95 -26.27 -34.13 78.94
CA MET A 95 -26.72 -35.52 79.03
C MET A 95 -25.70 -36.38 79.78
N LEU A 96 -26.19 -37.39 80.49
CA LEU A 96 -25.34 -38.44 81.04
C LEU A 96 -25.23 -39.56 79.99
N LYS A 97 -24.02 -39.80 79.49
CA LYS A 97 -23.74 -40.83 78.49
C LYS A 97 -22.52 -41.62 78.93
N ASP A 98 -22.68 -42.94 79.10
CA ASP A 98 -21.61 -43.85 79.53
C ASP A 98 -20.88 -43.35 80.78
N ASP A 99 -21.65 -42.90 81.79
CA ASP A 99 -21.20 -42.30 83.05
C ASP A 99 -20.44 -40.97 82.93
N ILE A 100 -20.43 -40.34 81.74
CA ILE A 100 -19.81 -39.05 81.49
C ILE A 100 -20.88 -37.98 81.26
N LEU A 101 -20.75 -36.86 81.97
CA LEU A 101 -21.55 -35.67 81.74
C LEU A 101 -21.11 -35.01 80.43
N SER A 102 -21.95 -35.13 79.41
CA SER A 102 -21.66 -34.80 78.01
C SER A 102 -22.63 -33.77 77.47
N ILE A 103 -22.30 -33.14 76.35
CA ILE A 103 -23.22 -32.31 75.57
C ILE A 103 -23.39 -32.89 74.18
N ASP A 104 -24.58 -32.71 73.60
CA ASP A 104 -24.75 -32.95 72.16
C ASP A 104 -24.01 -31.86 71.37
N LEU A 105 -23.25 -32.25 70.35
CA LEU A 105 -22.46 -31.33 69.54
C LEU A 105 -23.25 -30.77 68.35
N GLY A 106 -24.35 -31.41 67.97
CA GLY A 106 -25.08 -31.07 66.75
C GLY A 106 -24.21 -31.14 65.49
N SER A 107 -24.55 -30.32 64.49
CA SER A 107 -23.81 -30.23 63.22
C SER A 107 -22.78 -29.10 63.26
N GLY A 108 -21.58 -29.35 62.73
CA GLY A 108 -20.53 -28.34 62.57
C GLY A 108 -19.57 -28.20 63.76
N LEU A 109 -19.83 -28.87 64.87
CA LEU A 109 -18.87 -29.05 65.96
C LEU A 109 -18.36 -30.51 65.99
N VAL A 110 -17.13 -30.69 66.46
CA VAL A 110 -16.48 -31.99 66.61
C VAL A 110 -15.77 -32.05 67.95
N ASN A 111 -15.84 -33.19 68.63
CA ASN A 111 -15.05 -33.43 69.84
C ASN A 111 -13.68 -33.98 69.44
N LYS A 112 -12.63 -33.34 69.94
CA LYS A 112 -11.23 -33.75 69.77
C LYS A 112 -10.63 -34.06 71.15
N THR A 113 -9.41 -34.58 71.17
CA THR A 113 -8.69 -34.90 72.41
C THR A 113 -8.49 -33.70 73.33
N ASN A 114 -8.50 -32.47 72.79
CA ASN A 114 -8.36 -31.22 73.53
C ASN A 114 -9.68 -30.45 73.69
N GLY A 115 -10.83 -31.08 73.44
CA GLY A 115 -12.16 -30.50 73.61
C GLY A 115 -12.91 -30.26 72.29
N ILE A 116 -13.93 -29.42 72.37
CA ILE A 116 -14.87 -29.18 71.27
C ILE A 116 -14.32 -28.13 70.31
N CYS A 117 -14.35 -28.43 69.02
CA CYS A 117 -13.84 -27.56 67.95
C CYS A 117 -14.87 -27.42 66.83
N VAL A 118 -14.72 -26.41 65.97
CA VAL A 118 -15.44 -26.34 64.69
C VAL A 118 -14.97 -27.46 63.76
N GLY A 119 -15.91 -28.10 63.06
CA GLY A 119 -15.65 -29.02 61.97
C GLY A 119 -15.26 -28.23 60.71
N PRO A 120 -13.99 -28.25 60.27
CA PRO A 120 -13.50 -27.32 59.25
C PRO A 120 -14.05 -27.55 57.82
N GLY A 121 -14.54 -28.76 57.52
CA GLY A 121 -14.83 -29.15 56.15
C GLY A 121 -13.66 -28.82 55.20
N ASN A 122 -13.97 -28.34 53.99
CA ASN A 122 -12.97 -27.96 53.00
C ASN A 122 -12.68 -26.45 52.94
N GLY A 123 -13.58 -25.61 53.47
CA GLY A 123 -13.54 -24.16 53.31
C GLY A 123 -13.03 -23.39 54.53
N ILE A 124 -12.84 -24.06 55.66
CA ILE A 124 -12.45 -23.43 56.92
C ILE A 124 -11.10 -24.01 57.38
N VAL A 125 -10.28 -23.16 57.98
CA VAL A 125 -9.10 -23.55 58.76
C VAL A 125 -9.39 -23.21 60.22
N VAL A 126 -9.27 -24.20 61.09
CA VAL A 126 -9.40 -24.03 62.54
C VAL A 126 -7.99 -24.08 63.12
N ASN A 127 -7.52 -22.94 63.63
CA ASN A 127 -6.23 -22.79 64.29
C ASN A 127 -6.43 -22.76 65.82
N ASN A 128 -5.33 -22.70 66.57
CA ASN A 128 -5.39 -22.63 68.03
C ASN A 128 -6.12 -21.37 68.54
N ASP A 129 -5.90 -20.23 67.87
CA ASP A 129 -6.39 -18.94 68.35
C ASP A 129 -7.57 -18.38 67.54
N ASN A 130 -7.86 -18.95 66.35
CA ASN A 130 -8.93 -18.45 65.48
C ASN A 130 -9.48 -19.49 64.49
N VAL A 131 -10.56 -19.11 63.83
CA VAL A 131 -11.16 -19.81 62.69
C VAL A 131 -11.11 -18.87 61.48
N ALA A 132 -10.59 -19.36 60.35
CA ALA A 132 -10.38 -18.56 59.14
C ALA A 132 -10.90 -19.28 57.89
N VAL A 133 -11.09 -18.54 56.80
CA VAL A 133 -11.41 -19.11 55.50
C VAL A 133 -10.15 -19.75 54.90
N LYS A 134 -10.27 -20.98 54.42
CA LYS A 134 -9.24 -21.66 53.64
C LYS A 134 -9.24 -21.13 52.21
N ALA A 135 -8.43 -20.10 51.95
CA ALA A 135 -8.31 -19.52 50.61
C ALA A 135 -7.66 -20.51 49.62
N ALA A 136 -8.25 -20.64 48.44
CA ALA A 136 -7.63 -21.27 47.28
C ALA A 136 -7.09 -20.20 46.32
N ASN A 137 -6.61 -20.63 45.15
CA ASN A 137 -6.14 -19.72 44.11
C ASN A 137 -7.23 -18.72 43.69
N GLY A 138 -6.85 -17.47 43.46
CA GLY A 138 -7.77 -16.40 43.05
C GLY A 138 -8.50 -15.70 44.18
N ILE A 139 -8.32 -16.13 45.44
CA ILE A 139 -8.87 -15.47 46.63
C ILE A 139 -7.72 -15.05 47.56
N THR A 140 -7.85 -13.87 48.15
CA THR A 140 -6.98 -13.37 49.21
C THR A 140 -7.82 -13.22 50.49
N VAL A 141 -7.31 -13.74 51.61
CA VAL A 141 -7.91 -13.56 52.94
C VAL A 141 -6.87 -12.84 53.81
N ASN A 142 -7.20 -11.65 54.30
CA ASN A 142 -6.30 -10.84 55.13
C ASN A 142 -7.10 -10.00 56.15
N GLY A 143 -6.45 -9.04 56.82
CA GLY A 143 -7.09 -8.18 57.82
C GLY A 143 -8.26 -7.33 57.29
N SER A 144 -8.39 -7.18 55.96
CA SER A 144 -9.51 -6.50 55.31
C SER A 144 -10.65 -7.45 54.89
N GLY A 145 -10.55 -8.74 55.20
CA GLY A 145 -11.56 -9.76 54.88
C GLY A 145 -11.17 -10.65 53.70
N VAL A 146 -12.17 -11.11 52.95
CA VAL A 146 -12.04 -12.01 51.80
C VAL A 146 -12.25 -11.23 50.50
N ALA A 147 -11.28 -11.27 49.59
CA ALA A 147 -11.35 -10.56 48.31
C ALA A 147 -10.84 -11.42 47.15
N VAL A 148 -11.22 -11.05 45.93
CA VAL A 148 -10.67 -11.67 44.71
C VAL A 148 -9.25 -11.17 44.49
N LYS A 149 -8.31 -12.09 44.30
CA LYS A 149 -6.94 -11.80 43.89
C LYS A 149 -6.92 -11.51 42.38
N THR A 150 -6.73 -10.26 42.00
CA THR A 150 -6.68 -9.85 40.59
C THR A 150 -5.26 -9.71 40.06
N ASN A 151 -5.16 -9.81 38.73
CA ASN A 151 -4.00 -9.36 37.95
C ASN A 151 -4.39 -8.09 37.17
N ASN A 152 -3.51 -7.64 36.26
CA ASN A 152 -3.63 -6.35 35.56
C ASN A 152 -4.95 -6.10 34.79
N GLY A 153 -5.70 -7.13 34.39
CA GLY A 153 -6.90 -7.02 33.57
C GLY A 153 -8.23 -6.89 34.33
N ILE A 154 -8.22 -7.03 35.65
CA ILE A 154 -9.42 -6.94 36.49
C ILE A 154 -9.20 -5.89 37.56
N ASN A 155 -10.17 -4.99 37.72
CA ASN A 155 -10.25 -4.05 38.81
C ASN A 155 -11.28 -4.54 39.84
N VAL A 156 -10.92 -4.50 41.12
CA VAL A 156 -11.81 -4.83 42.24
C VAL A 156 -11.77 -3.64 43.19
N ASP A 157 -12.93 -3.04 43.40
CA ASP A 157 -13.10 -1.88 44.28
C ASP A 157 -14.45 -1.94 45.02
N THR A 158 -14.84 -0.83 45.66
CA THR A 158 -16.09 -0.73 46.43
C THR A 158 -17.35 -0.89 45.58
N ASN A 159 -17.27 -0.71 44.27
CA ASN A 159 -18.37 -0.91 43.33
C ASN A 159 -18.44 -2.34 42.78
N GLY A 160 -17.47 -3.20 43.14
CA GLY A 160 -17.42 -4.61 42.75
C GLY A 160 -16.27 -4.93 41.81
N ILE A 161 -16.50 -5.86 40.87
CA ILE A 161 -15.49 -6.41 39.97
C ILE A 161 -15.75 -5.89 38.55
N SER A 162 -14.73 -5.33 37.91
CA SER A 162 -14.82 -4.78 36.55
C SER A 162 -13.58 -5.14 35.72
N VAL A 163 -13.71 -5.07 34.40
CA VAL A 163 -12.56 -5.21 33.49
C VAL A 163 -11.75 -3.92 33.51
N LYS A 164 -10.43 -4.06 33.64
CA LYS A 164 -9.49 -2.94 33.53
C LYS A 164 -8.91 -2.91 32.12
N SER A 165 -9.41 -2.02 31.27
CA SER A 165 -8.82 -1.81 29.95
C SER A 165 -7.50 -1.02 30.06
N LYS A 166 -6.52 -1.37 29.24
CA LYS A 166 -5.22 -0.67 29.19
C LYS A 166 -5.37 0.75 28.63
N ASN A 167 -6.28 0.93 27.68
CA ASN A 167 -6.57 2.16 26.95
C ASN A 167 -8.01 2.10 26.41
N SER A 168 -8.41 3.09 25.61
CA SER A 168 -9.76 3.21 25.05
C SER A 168 -10.08 2.25 23.90
N THR A 169 -9.22 1.27 23.57
CA THR A 169 -9.52 0.23 22.58
C THR A 169 -10.59 -0.75 23.10
N ILE A 170 -10.61 -1.02 24.40
CA ILE A 170 -11.73 -1.69 25.05
C ILE A 170 -12.43 -0.66 25.91
N LYS A 171 -13.70 -0.40 25.60
CA LYS A 171 -14.57 0.48 26.37
C LYS A 171 -15.34 -0.36 27.37
N VAL A 172 -15.19 -0.04 28.64
CA VAL A 172 -15.91 -0.67 29.75
C VAL A 172 -16.86 0.39 30.29
N GLU A 173 -18.15 0.22 30.01
CA GLU A 173 -19.21 1.18 30.30
C GLU A 173 -20.31 0.48 31.12
N SER A 174 -21.23 1.25 31.71
CA SER A 174 -22.35 0.69 32.50
C SER A 174 -23.28 -0.20 31.68
N THR A 175 -23.30 -0.04 30.36
CA THR A 175 -24.11 -0.83 29.42
C THR A 175 -23.39 -2.09 28.92
N GLY A 176 -22.09 -2.26 29.20
CA GLY A 176 -21.33 -3.43 28.82
C GLY A 176 -19.90 -3.12 28.34
N ILE A 177 -19.30 -4.10 27.68
CA ILE A 177 -17.94 -4.02 27.14
C ILE A 177 -18.03 -3.97 25.62
N SER A 178 -17.34 -3.00 25.01
CA SER A 178 -17.25 -2.87 23.55
C SER A 178 -15.83 -2.58 23.08
N VAL A 179 -15.60 -2.72 21.77
CA VAL A 179 -14.34 -2.35 21.14
C VAL A 179 -14.44 -0.93 20.59
N GLY A 180 -13.46 -0.08 20.89
CA GLY A 180 -13.31 1.22 20.27
C GLY A 180 -12.98 1.09 18.78
N ILE A 181 -13.85 1.61 17.92
CA ILE A 181 -13.72 1.54 16.46
C ILE A 181 -13.00 2.77 15.89
N GLY A 182 -12.06 2.53 14.97
CA GLY A 182 -11.33 3.56 14.22
C GLY A 182 -11.96 3.85 12.84
N TRP A 183 -11.30 4.68 12.02
CA TRP A 183 -11.91 5.21 10.78
C TRP A 183 -12.17 4.18 9.66
N GLY A 184 -11.54 3.00 9.70
CA GLY A 184 -11.71 1.96 8.68
C GLY A 184 -12.76 0.89 9.03
N VAL A 185 -13.31 0.93 10.23
CA VAL A 185 -14.25 -0.08 10.75
C VAL A 185 -15.49 0.63 11.26
N LYS A 186 -16.65 0.02 11.08
CA LYS A 186 -17.92 0.47 11.65
C LYS A 186 -18.57 -0.68 12.40
N VAL A 187 -19.49 -0.37 13.31
CA VAL A 187 -20.41 -1.39 13.81
C VAL A 187 -21.39 -1.70 12.68
N GLY A 188 -21.62 -2.99 12.42
CA GLY A 188 -22.58 -3.42 11.41
C GLY A 188 -22.97 -4.89 11.59
N GLY A 189 -24.21 -5.22 11.22
CA GLY A 189 -24.81 -6.51 11.53
C GLY A 189 -24.71 -6.87 13.01
N GLU A 190 -24.22 -8.07 13.29
CA GLU A 190 -23.92 -8.60 14.63
C GLU A 190 -22.48 -8.31 15.10
N GLY A 191 -21.68 -7.54 14.34
CA GLY A 191 -20.25 -7.39 14.61
C GLY A 191 -19.60 -6.12 14.05
N LEU A 192 -18.39 -6.29 13.51
CA LEU A 192 -17.54 -5.22 12.97
C LEU A 192 -17.44 -5.36 11.45
N ASP A 193 -17.86 -4.32 10.75
CA ASP A 193 -17.80 -4.22 9.29
C ASP A 193 -16.67 -3.30 8.84
N ILE A 194 -16.19 -3.48 7.62
CA ILE A 194 -15.33 -2.50 6.95
C ILE A 194 -16.15 -1.26 6.58
N LYS A 195 -15.65 -0.09 6.95
CA LYS A 195 -16.21 1.20 6.51
C LYS A 195 -15.64 1.53 5.13
N ALA A 196 -16.22 0.93 4.10
CA ALA A 196 -15.80 1.14 2.72
C ALA A 196 -15.97 2.60 2.27
N SER A 197 -15.01 3.08 1.49
CA SER A 197 -15.11 4.34 0.74
C SER A 197 -15.15 4.04 -0.77
N ASN A 198 -14.92 5.03 -1.62
CA ASN A 198 -15.20 4.95 -3.06
C ASN A 198 -14.44 3.85 -3.82
N GLY A 199 -13.27 3.41 -3.34
CA GLY A 199 -12.43 2.41 -4.02
C GLY A 199 -12.65 0.97 -3.57
N ILE A 200 -13.48 0.73 -2.55
CA ILE A 200 -13.69 -0.59 -1.96
C ILE A 200 -15.17 -0.93 -2.03
N ASN A 201 -15.46 -2.15 -2.46
CA ASN A 201 -16.79 -2.75 -2.38
C ASN A 201 -16.80 -3.79 -1.26
N VAL A 202 -17.85 -3.79 -0.44
CA VAL A 202 -18.03 -4.72 0.67
C VAL A 202 -19.44 -5.28 0.57
N ASP A 203 -19.56 -6.59 0.38
CA ASP A 203 -20.82 -7.30 0.22
C ASP A 203 -20.75 -8.71 0.84
N SER A 204 -21.75 -9.55 0.58
CA SER A 204 -21.83 -10.92 1.10
C SER A 204 -20.70 -11.83 0.62
N SER A 205 -19.95 -11.45 -0.41
CA SER A 205 -18.79 -12.17 -0.93
C SER A 205 -17.47 -11.67 -0.34
N GLY A 206 -17.50 -10.66 0.55
CA GLY A 206 -16.34 -10.12 1.24
C GLY A 206 -15.93 -8.72 0.75
N VAL A 207 -14.62 -8.45 0.77
CA VAL A 207 -14.04 -7.14 0.43
C VAL A 207 -13.35 -7.22 -0.92
N SER A 208 -13.70 -6.32 -1.83
CA SER A 208 -13.13 -6.25 -3.18
C SER A 208 -12.85 -4.82 -3.62
N VAL A 209 -12.08 -4.65 -4.69
CA VAL A 209 -11.87 -3.34 -5.31
C VAL A 209 -13.15 -2.95 -6.05
N LYS A 210 -13.62 -1.72 -5.79
CA LYS A 210 -14.69 -1.12 -6.61
C LYS A 210 -14.06 -0.60 -7.89
N ALA A 211 -14.23 -1.35 -8.97
CA ALA A 211 -13.64 -1.04 -10.27
C ALA A 211 -14.14 0.31 -10.83
N GLY A 212 -13.21 1.23 -11.10
CA GLY A 212 -13.47 2.46 -11.84
C GLY A 212 -13.39 2.25 -13.37
N ASN A 213 -13.53 3.33 -14.13
CA ASN A 213 -13.34 3.26 -15.58
C ASN A 213 -11.89 2.85 -15.92
N GLY A 214 -11.72 1.85 -16.78
CA GLY A 214 -10.40 1.33 -17.15
C GLY A 214 -9.80 0.28 -16.22
N ILE A 215 -10.50 -0.12 -15.15
CA ILE A 215 -10.09 -1.23 -14.27
C ILE A 215 -11.09 -2.38 -14.41
N SER A 216 -10.57 -3.60 -14.50
CA SER A 216 -11.35 -4.84 -14.43
C SER A 216 -11.01 -5.59 -13.13
N VAL A 217 -12.03 -6.08 -12.45
CA VAL A 217 -11.89 -6.92 -11.25
C VAL A 217 -12.64 -8.22 -11.52
N ASN A 218 -11.92 -9.34 -11.54
CA ASN A 218 -12.49 -10.67 -11.81
C ASN A 218 -11.71 -11.76 -11.07
N SER A 219 -12.00 -13.04 -11.37
CA SER A 219 -11.35 -14.20 -10.74
C SER A 219 -9.83 -14.27 -10.97
N SER A 220 -9.30 -13.59 -11.99
CA SER A 220 -7.86 -13.48 -12.26
C SER A 220 -7.19 -12.31 -11.51
N GLY A 221 -7.97 -11.50 -10.77
CA GLY A 221 -7.49 -10.38 -9.97
C GLY A 221 -7.92 -9.01 -10.51
N VAL A 222 -7.08 -8.00 -10.26
CA VAL A 222 -7.29 -6.60 -10.67
C VAL A 222 -6.36 -6.28 -11.84
N SER A 223 -6.91 -5.85 -12.96
CA SER A 223 -6.14 -5.49 -14.16
C SER A 223 -6.66 -4.20 -14.80
N ILE A 224 -5.89 -3.65 -15.73
CA ILE A 224 -6.40 -2.62 -16.63
C ILE A 224 -7.36 -3.24 -17.66
N ASP A 225 -8.36 -2.47 -18.07
CA ASP A 225 -9.18 -2.76 -19.26
C ASP A 225 -8.55 -2.02 -20.46
N PRO A 226 -7.75 -2.69 -21.29
CA PRO A 226 -7.04 -2.04 -22.38
C PRO A 226 -7.98 -1.45 -23.43
N ASN A 227 -9.23 -1.91 -23.54
CA ASN A 227 -10.19 -1.37 -24.50
C ASN A 227 -10.78 -0.04 -24.05
N LYS A 228 -10.77 0.24 -22.74
CA LYS A 228 -11.20 1.53 -22.17
C LYS A 228 -10.06 2.51 -21.99
N VAL A 229 -8.86 2.01 -21.65
CA VAL A 229 -7.67 2.85 -21.40
C VAL A 229 -6.96 3.22 -22.71
N LEU A 230 -7.02 2.38 -23.74
CA LEU A 230 -6.41 2.62 -25.05
C LEU A 230 -7.50 2.79 -26.10
N PRO A 231 -7.82 4.03 -26.50
CA PRO A 231 -8.80 4.30 -27.56
C PRO A 231 -8.48 3.55 -28.87
N LYS A 232 -9.52 3.00 -29.48
CA LYS A 232 -9.45 2.47 -30.86
C LYS A 232 -8.95 3.55 -31.82
N GLY A 233 -8.04 3.18 -32.71
CA GLY A 233 -7.40 4.10 -33.65
C GLY A 233 -6.10 4.73 -33.13
N MET A 234 -5.73 4.51 -31.87
CA MET A 234 -4.41 4.89 -31.36
C MET A 234 -3.31 4.15 -32.13
N ILE A 235 -2.34 4.90 -32.65
CA ILE A 235 -1.19 4.37 -33.38
C ILE A 235 0.07 4.54 -32.55
N VAL A 236 0.84 3.46 -32.39
CA VAL A 236 2.11 3.46 -31.66
C VAL A 236 3.23 2.88 -32.52
N MET A 237 4.46 3.34 -32.28
CA MET A 237 5.65 2.70 -32.84
C MET A 237 5.92 1.40 -32.09
N PHE A 238 6.24 0.34 -32.81
CA PHE A 238 6.37 -1.02 -32.32
C PHE A 238 7.63 -1.68 -32.86
N SER A 239 8.39 -2.33 -31.97
CA SER A 239 9.66 -3.02 -32.26
C SER A 239 9.60 -4.54 -32.02
N GLY A 240 8.42 -5.09 -31.70
CA GLY A 240 8.27 -6.53 -31.46
C GLY A 240 8.17 -7.34 -32.76
N SER A 241 8.35 -8.65 -32.63
CA SER A 241 8.36 -9.60 -33.76
C SER A 241 6.98 -9.98 -34.28
N SER A 242 5.93 -9.79 -33.48
CA SER A 242 4.54 -10.14 -33.83
C SER A 242 3.57 -9.12 -33.27
N VAL A 243 2.58 -8.70 -34.06
CA VAL A 243 1.56 -7.75 -33.63
C VAL A 243 0.72 -8.34 -32.48
N PRO A 244 0.63 -7.69 -31.31
CA PRO A 244 -0.11 -8.23 -30.17
C PRO A 244 -1.62 -8.33 -30.44
N THR A 245 -2.30 -9.25 -29.75
CA THR A 245 -3.76 -9.36 -29.79
C THR A 245 -4.42 -8.02 -29.45
N GLY A 246 -5.43 -7.63 -30.24
CA GLY A 246 -6.13 -6.36 -30.09
C GLY A 246 -5.49 -5.18 -30.81
N TRP A 247 -4.41 -5.42 -31.56
CA TRP A 247 -3.74 -4.45 -32.43
C TRP A 247 -3.66 -4.98 -33.88
N ALA A 248 -3.47 -4.08 -34.84
CA ALA A 248 -3.21 -4.42 -36.24
C ALA A 248 -2.04 -3.60 -36.79
N LEU A 249 -1.30 -4.15 -37.75
CA LEU A 249 -0.28 -3.41 -38.50
C LEU A 249 -0.93 -2.31 -39.33
N CYS A 250 -0.33 -1.11 -39.36
CA CYS A 250 -0.76 0.00 -40.20
C CYS A 250 -0.33 -0.22 -41.67
N ASP A 251 -0.95 -1.19 -42.34
CA ASP A 251 -0.65 -1.60 -43.71
C ASP A 251 -1.79 -1.26 -44.71
N GLY A 252 -2.90 -0.70 -44.23
CA GLY A 252 -4.09 -0.41 -45.04
C GLY A 252 -5.20 -1.45 -44.91
N ASN A 253 -4.93 -2.58 -44.25
CA ASN A 253 -5.92 -3.61 -43.97
C ASN A 253 -6.59 -3.37 -42.61
N ASN A 254 -7.71 -4.04 -42.36
CA ASN A 254 -8.45 -3.99 -41.08
C ASN A 254 -8.84 -2.57 -40.62
N GLY A 255 -9.04 -1.65 -41.57
CA GLY A 255 -9.38 -0.25 -41.31
C GLY A 255 -8.21 0.60 -40.80
N THR A 256 -6.99 0.08 -40.81
CA THR A 256 -5.77 0.85 -40.48
C THR A 256 -5.34 1.74 -41.64
N PRO A 257 -4.67 2.87 -41.40
CA PRO A 257 -3.97 3.58 -42.46
C PRO A 257 -2.75 2.76 -42.93
N ASN A 258 -2.40 2.83 -44.21
CA ASN A 258 -1.14 2.28 -44.69
C ASN A 258 -0.01 3.28 -44.44
N LEU A 259 0.81 3.01 -43.42
CA LEU A 259 1.97 3.82 -43.01
C LEU A 259 3.31 3.19 -43.40
N ILE A 260 3.30 2.07 -44.14
CA ILE A 260 4.53 1.39 -44.57
C ILE A 260 5.34 2.32 -45.49
N ASN A 261 6.63 2.47 -45.16
CA ASN A 261 7.58 3.33 -45.87
C ASN A 261 7.13 4.80 -46.01
N ARG A 262 6.39 5.30 -45.03
CA ARG A 262 5.93 6.69 -44.98
C ARG A 262 6.50 7.39 -43.75
N PHE A 263 6.85 8.65 -43.95
CA PHE A 263 7.13 9.56 -42.85
C PHE A 263 5.83 10.10 -42.27
N ILE A 264 5.76 10.25 -40.95
CA ILE A 264 4.57 10.76 -40.26
C ILE A 264 4.64 12.28 -40.20
N LEU A 265 3.66 12.94 -40.80
CA LEU A 265 3.50 14.40 -40.78
C LEU A 265 2.34 14.76 -39.86
N SER A 266 2.56 15.74 -38.96
CA SER A 266 1.49 16.28 -38.13
C SER A 266 0.50 17.09 -38.96
N GLY A 267 -0.78 16.98 -38.63
CA GLY A 267 -1.87 17.75 -39.23
C GLY A 267 -2.98 18.01 -38.22
N THR A 268 -4.12 18.50 -38.70
CA THR A 268 -5.34 18.70 -37.90
C THR A 268 -6.26 17.49 -37.96
N ILE A 269 -7.35 17.46 -37.16
CA ILE A 269 -8.34 16.37 -37.18
C ILE A 269 -8.95 16.19 -38.59
N SER A 270 -9.16 17.27 -39.34
CA SER A 270 -9.67 17.21 -40.71
C SER A 270 -8.67 16.63 -41.72
N ASP A 271 -7.37 16.66 -41.40
CA ASP A 271 -6.32 16.15 -42.30
C ASP A 271 -6.05 14.65 -42.10
N ILE A 272 -6.70 14.01 -41.12
CA ILE A 272 -6.53 12.58 -40.83
C ILE A 272 -6.83 11.75 -42.08
N GLY A 273 -5.86 10.91 -42.47
CA GLY A 273 -5.93 10.08 -43.68
C GLY A 273 -5.28 10.71 -44.91
N GLY A 274 -4.92 12.00 -44.85
CA GLY A 274 -4.12 12.67 -45.88
C GLY A 274 -2.76 11.99 -46.07
N LYS A 275 -2.36 11.75 -47.33
CA LYS A 275 -1.09 11.10 -47.66
C LYS A 275 -0.56 11.52 -49.02
N SER A 276 0.76 11.58 -49.15
CA SER A 276 1.42 11.72 -50.44
C SER A 276 1.24 10.44 -51.29
N LYS A 277 1.28 10.58 -52.61
CA LYS A 277 1.18 9.43 -53.53
C LYS A 277 2.38 8.48 -53.39
N ASN A 278 3.59 9.05 -53.31
CA ASN A 278 4.84 8.30 -53.31
C ASN A 278 5.20 7.81 -51.90
N THR A 279 5.95 6.71 -51.82
CA THR A 279 6.52 6.15 -50.59
C THR A 279 8.01 5.95 -50.76
N ALA A 280 8.75 5.77 -49.66
CA ALA A 280 10.14 5.35 -49.76
C ALA A 280 10.22 3.92 -50.33
N THR A 281 11.22 3.69 -51.16
CA THR A 281 11.44 2.40 -51.85
C THR A 281 12.81 1.83 -51.50
N GLY A 282 13.08 0.59 -51.89
CA GLY A 282 14.36 -0.09 -51.61
C GLY A 282 14.32 -1.04 -50.41
N GLN A 283 15.41 -1.80 -50.26
CA GLN A 283 15.61 -2.76 -49.15
C GLN A 283 15.73 -2.04 -47.81
N LYS A 284 15.55 -2.79 -46.70
CA LYS A 284 15.43 -2.21 -45.35
C LYS A 284 16.59 -1.28 -44.95
N ASP A 285 17.82 -1.57 -45.35
CA ASP A 285 19.03 -0.83 -44.94
C ASP A 285 19.50 0.21 -45.98
N VAL A 286 18.81 0.31 -47.13
CA VAL A 286 19.17 1.18 -48.26
C VAL A 286 17.94 1.81 -48.91
N LYS A 287 17.00 2.30 -48.10
CA LYS A 287 15.80 2.98 -48.61
C LYS A 287 16.14 4.34 -49.17
N SER A 288 15.45 4.70 -50.25
CA SER A 288 15.57 6.00 -50.93
C SER A 288 14.20 6.65 -51.11
N PHE A 289 14.16 7.98 -51.15
CA PHE A 289 12.99 8.75 -51.56
C PHE A 289 13.38 9.73 -52.66
N ILE A 290 13.26 9.26 -53.90
CA ILE A 290 13.67 10.03 -55.07
C ILE A 290 12.61 11.07 -55.44
N VAL A 291 13.03 12.33 -55.49
CA VAL A 291 12.24 13.44 -55.97
C VAL A 291 12.82 13.89 -57.32
N ASN A 292 11.94 13.98 -58.33
CA ASN A 292 12.30 14.56 -59.62
C ASN A 292 12.11 16.08 -59.57
N SER A 293 13.04 16.85 -60.12
CA SER A 293 12.76 18.24 -60.47
C SER A 293 11.61 18.29 -61.49
N LYS A 294 10.84 19.38 -61.49
CA LYS A 294 9.93 19.66 -62.61
C LYS A 294 10.73 19.77 -63.91
N ASP A 295 10.07 19.57 -65.05
CA ASP A 295 10.70 19.68 -66.38
C ASP A 295 11.40 21.04 -66.49
N ASN A 296 12.73 21.02 -66.61
CA ASN A 296 13.48 22.23 -66.89
C ASN A 296 13.39 22.45 -68.40
N PRO A 297 12.73 23.53 -68.86
CA PRO A 297 12.55 23.76 -70.28
C PRO A 297 13.89 23.97 -70.97
N THR A 298 13.94 23.65 -72.27
CA THR A 298 15.12 23.88 -73.12
C THR A 298 15.63 25.30 -72.93
N LYS A 299 16.87 25.44 -72.48
CA LYS A 299 17.48 26.75 -72.23
C LYS A 299 18.54 27.01 -73.29
N THR A 300 18.44 28.16 -73.95
CA THR A 300 19.51 28.66 -74.81
C THR A 300 20.66 29.10 -73.92
N MET A 301 21.83 28.50 -74.13
CA MET A 301 23.05 28.89 -73.45
C MET A 301 23.80 29.88 -74.35
N SER A 302 24.31 30.95 -73.75
CA SER A 302 25.17 31.91 -74.46
C SER A 302 26.55 31.30 -74.64
N VAL A 303 27.01 31.18 -75.88
CA VAL A 303 28.40 30.83 -76.18
C VAL A 303 29.12 32.13 -76.52
N THR A 304 30.11 32.50 -75.70
CA THR A 304 30.93 33.67 -75.97
C THR A 304 32.01 33.30 -76.97
N VAL A 305 31.96 33.90 -78.16
CA VAL A 305 33.05 33.81 -79.15
C VAL A 305 33.85 35.11 -79.08
N ASN A 306 35.13 35.01 -78.72
CA ASN A 306 36.01 36.17 -78.58
C ASN A 306 36.31 36.81 -79.96
N ASN A 307 36.72 38.08 -79.94
CA ASN A 307 37.01 38.88 -81.14
C ASN A 307 38.06 38.21 -82.04
N THR A 308 37.80 38.15 -83.34
CA THR A 308 38.71 37.59 -84.34
C THR A 308 39.08 38.66 -85.38
N THR A 309 40.37 38.82 -85.66
CA THR A 309 40.87 39.70 -86.72
C THR A 309 41.39 38.85 -87.87
N LEU A 310 40.90 39.09 -89.09
CA LEU A 310 41.31 38.33 -90.26
C LEU A 310 42.79 38.60 -90.58
N ASN A 311 43.59 37.55 -90.73
CA ASN A 311 44.94 37.63 -91.27
C ASN A 311 44.98 37.22 -92.77
N ILE A 312 46.14 37.35 -93.42
CA ILE A 312 46.30 37.06 -94.86
C ILE A 312 45.93 35.62 -95.21
N ASP A 313 46.19 34.66 -94.31
CA ASP A 313 45.87 33.24 -94.53
C ASP A 313 44.36 32.96 -94.50
N GLN A 314 43.56 33.89 -93.96
CA GLN A 314 42.11 33.79 -93.85
C GLN A 314 41.36 34.52 -94.98
N ILE A 315 42.06 35.10 -95.95
CA ILE A 315 41.45 35.72 -97.14
C ILE A 315 41.48 34.70 -98.30
N PRO A 316 40.33 34.28 -98.87
CA PRO A 316 40.32 33.34 -99.99
C PRO A 316 41.13 33.83 -101.19
N SER A 317 41.69 32.88 -101.96
CA SER A 317 42.39 33.18 -103.21
C SER A 317 41.53 34.06 -104.09
N HIS A 318 42.01 35.26 -104.37
CA HIS A 318 41.38 36.22 -105.27
C HIS A 318 42.45 36.79 -106.20
N ASN A 319 42.06 37.17 -107.41
CA ASN A 319 42.96 37.74 -108.40
C ASN A 319 42.44 39.11 -108.85
N HIS A 320 43.34 40.08 -108.96
CA HIS A 320 43.00 41.41 -109.47
C HIS A 320 43.40 41.49 -110.94
N ILE A 321 42.44 41.70 -111.83
CA ILE A 321 42.71 42.00 -113.25
C ILE A 321 42.87 43.52 -113.37
N GLN A 322 44.11 44.00 -113.28
CA GLN A 322 44.45 45.38 -113.61
C GLN A 322 45.01 45.41 -115.03
N GLY A 323 44.33 46.15 -115.93
CA GLY A 323 44.75 46.35 -117.33
C GLY A 323 43.71 45.84 -118.32
N GLY A 324 42.95 46.78 -118.91
CA GLY A 324 42.02 46.47 -120.00
C GLY A 324 42.76 45.90 -121.20
N GLY A 325 42.37 44.71 -121.64
CA GLY A 325 42.95 44.04 -122.79
C GLY A 325 42.83 44.89 -124.05
N PHE A 326 43.95 45.06 -124.73
CA PHE A 326 44.02 45.67 -126.06
C PHE A 326 43.69 44.59 -127.11
N THR A 327 42.86 44.92 -128.10
CA THR A 327 42.77 44.10 -129.33
C THR A 327 43.07 44.96 -130.55
N TYR A 328 43.45 44.32 -131.65
CA TYR A 328 43.98 44.95 -132.88
C TYR A 328 43.17 46.16 -133.38
N ASN A 329 41.85 46.19 -133.10
CA ASN A 329 40.92 47.21 -133.59
C ASN A 329 39.98 47.83 -132.52
N SER A 330 40.22 47.70 -131.21
CA SER A 330 39.47 48.49 -130.19
C SER A 330 40.07 48.42 -128.78
N GLY A 331 40.07 49.57 -128.10
CA GLY A 331 40.41 49.74 -126.68
C GLY A 331 39.61 50.90 -126.07
N LEU A 332 39.39 50.85 -124.75
CA LEU A 332 38.67 51.80 -123.88
C LEU A 332 37.71 52.77 -124.58
N ARG A 333 36.47 52.29 -124.81
CA ARG A 333 35.22 53.03 -125.09
C ARG A 333 35.36 54.11 -126.18
N TYR A 334 34.65 53.91 -127.29
CA TYR A 334 34.51 54.78 -128.47
C TYR A 334 35.38 54.38 -129.67
N THR A 335 34.71 54.33 -130.83
CA THR A 335 35.17 53.77 -132.10
C THR A 335 36.05 54.75 -132.85
N ALA A 336 37.11 54.28 -133.50
CA ALA A 336 37.87 55.05 -134.48
C ALA A 336 37.30 54.80 -135.88
N GLU A 337 36.84 55.85 -136.56
CA GLU A 337 36.48 55.81 -137.98
C GLU A 337 37.74 55.89 -138.84
N LEU A 338 37.85 55.02 -139.85
CA LEU A 338 38.87 55.09 -140.88
C LEU A 338 38.30 55.88 -142.06
N ASN A 339 38.65 57.16 -142.20
CA ASN A 339 38.27 57.92 -143.39
C ASN A 339 39.51 58.47 -144.13
N ASN A 340 39.53 58.14 -145.41
CA ASN A 340 40.35 58.69 -146.49
C ASN A 340 41.83 58.30 -146.61
N SER A 341 42.07 57.70 -147.76
CA SER A 341 43.33 57.42 -148.47
C SER A 341 44.42 58.47 -148.29
N GLY A 342 45.57 58.06 -147.77
CA GLY A 342 46.82 58.83 -147.91
C GLY A 342 47.96 58.49 -146.96
N LEU A 343 47.72 57.87 -145.80
CA LEU A 343 48.74 57.68 -144.76
C LEU A 343 48.68 56.26 -144.16
N SER A 344 49.49 55.34 -144.66
CA SER A 344 49.40 53.91 -144.36
C SER A 344 50.09 53.44 -143.06
N ASP A 345 50.82 54.30 -142.34
CA ASP A 345 51.71 53.85 -141.25
C ASP A 345 51.67 54.67 -139.94
N TYR A 346 50.60 55.45 -139.68
CA TYR A 346 50.39 56.12 -138.39
C TYR A 346 48.95 55.96 -137.88
N ARG A 347 48.80 55.72 -136.57
CA ARG A 347 47.50 55.72 -135.85
C ARG A 347 47.49 56.86 -134.84
N THR A 348 46.65 57.86 -135.06
CA THR A 348 46.43 58.99 -134.14
C THR A 348 45.21 58.70 -133.26
N ILE A 349 45.37 58.81 -131.94
CA ILE A 349 44.26 58.70 -130.97
C ILE A 349 43.92 60.11 -130.50
N TYR A 350 42.67 60.54 -130.76
CA TYR A 350 42.17 61.84 -130.30
C TYR A 350 41.70 61.74 -128.84
N ASN A 351 42.37 62.48 -127.95
CA ASN A 351 41.91 62.71 -126.58
C ASN A 351 40.97 63.92 -126.57
N GLN A 352 39.83 63.85 -125.87
CA GLN A 352 38.86 64.94 -125.75
C GLN A 352 39.39 66.18 -125.00
N SER A 353 40.64 66.17 -124.53
CA SER A 353 41.38 67.38 -124.13
C SER A 353 42.07 68.12 -125.29
N GLY A 354 41.88 67.70 -126.55
CA GLY A 354 42.38 68.39 -127.74
C GLY A 354 43.89 68.25 -127.98
N ALA A 355 44.62 67.54 -127.12
CA ALA A 355 46.04 67.28 -127.27
C ALA A 355 46.28 65.86 -127.79
N GLU A 356 46.90 65.76 -128.96
CA GLU A 356 47.25 64.49 -129.60
C GLU A 356 48.29 63.73 -128.77
N TRP A 357 48.00 62.46 -128.45
CA TRP A 357 49.01 61.55 -127.88
C TRP A 357 49.75 60.86 -129.03
N THR A 358 50.86 61.47 -129.44
CA THR A 358 51.77 60.88 -130.44
C THR A 358 52.90 60.13 -129.75
N LYS A 359 53.15 58.91 -130.24
CA LYS A 359 54.31 58.09 -129.86
C LYS A 359 55.59 58.77 -130.35
N SER A 360 56.28 59.50 -129.46
CA SER A 360 57.65 59.97 -129.66
C SER A 360 58.63 59.13 -128.84
N THR A 361 59.82 58.89 -129.40
CA THR A 361 60.77 57.81 -129.06
C THR A 361 61.51 57.93 -127.70
N SER A 362 61.02 58.65 -126.68
CA SER A 362 61.89 58.97 -125.54
C SER A 362 61.34 59.16 -124.11
N HIS A 363 60.18 58.63 -123.68
CA HIS A 363 59.81 58.71 -122.24
C HIS A 363 59.13 57.46 -121.66
N ASN A 364 59.47 57.16 -120.39
CA ASN A 364 59.06 56.00 -119.57
C ASN A 364 57.54 55.87 -119.35
N HIS A 365 57.05 54.63 -119.26
CA HIS A 365 55.64 54.32 -118.94
C HIS A 365 55.31 54.69 -117.49
N TYR A 366 54.24 55.47 -117.29
CA TYR A 366 53.57 55.61 -115.99
C TYR A 366 52.50 54.51 -115.86
N TRP A 367 52.60 53.68 -114.81
CA TRP A 367 51.57 52.69 -114.48
C TRP A 367 50.59 53.22 -113.42
N PRO A 368 49.31 52.85 -113.47
CA PRO A 368 48.35 53.19 -112.43
C PRO A 368 48.63 52.39 -111.14
N TYR A 369 48.78 53.09 -110.01
CA TYR A 369 48.87 52.49 -108.68
C TYR A 369 47.47 52.28 -108.08
N THR A 370 47.21 51.12 -107.47
CA THR A 370 46.04 50.92 -106.60
C THR A 370 46.43 51.13 -105.13
N SER A 371 45.49 51.60 -104.31
CA SER A 371 45.67 51.77 -102.87
C SER A 371 45.12 50.57 -102.08
N LYS A 372 45.67 50.34 -100.88
CA LYS A 372 45.13 49.35 -99.94
C LYS A 372 43.75 49.81 -99.45
N THR A 373 42.75 48.93 -99.49
CA THR A 373 41.42 49.18 -98.90
C THR A 373 41.11 48.13 -97.84
N GLY A 374 40.64 48.57 -96.66
CA GLY A 374 40.28 47.73 -95.50
C GLY A 374 40.95 48.19 -94.21
N SER A 375 40.19 48.43 -93.13
CA SER A 375 40.68 49.03 -91.87
C SER A 375 41.21 48.03 -90.83
N GLY A 376 41.25 46.74 -91.15
CA GLY A 376 41.75 45.69 -90.24
C GLY A 376 40.95 45.55 -88.94
N ARG A 377 39.72 46.07 -88.87
CA ARG A 377 38.88 45.95 -87.67
C ARG A 377 38.43 44.51 -87.48
N GLY A 378 38.68 43.96 -86.28
CA GLY A 378 38.17 42.65 -85.89
C GLY A 378 36.65 42.59 -85.90
N HIS A 379 36.11 41.38 -86.06
CA HIS A 379 34.68 41.11 -85.99
C HIS A 379 34.40 39.95 -85.03
N THR A 380 33.17 39.88 -84.54
CA THR A 380 32.69 38.83 -83.64
C THR A 380 31.69 37.93 -84.36
N HIS A 381 31.73 36.63 -84.07
CA HIS A 381 30.68 35.70 -84.45
C HIS A 381 29.71 35.50 -83.28
N THR A 382 28.44 35.24 -83.58
CA THR A 382 27.49 34.75 -82.58
C THR A 382 27.40 33.23 -82.68
N ALA A 383 27.58 32.55 -81.55
CA ALA A 383 27.31 31.12 -81.42
C ALA A 383 26.30 30.91 -80.29
N SER A 384 25.42 29.94 -80.47
CA SER A 384 24.47 29.52 -79.44
C SER A 384 24.34 28.00 -79.46
N THR A 385 24.02 27.45 -78.29
CA THR A 385 23.67 26.04 -78.16
C THR A 385 22.46 25.91 -77.24
N THR A 386 21.71 24.82 -77.39
CA THR A 386 20.53 24.54 -76.60
C THR A 386 20.80 23.34 -75.71
N LEU A 387 20.56 23.49 -74.41
CA LEU A 387 20.50 22.36 -73.51
C LEU A 387 19.08 21.78 -73.58
N PRO A 388 18.89 20.54 -74.06
CA PRO A 388 17.56 19.95 -74.14
C PRO A 388 16.88 19.91 -72.77
N ALA A 389 15.54 19.84 -72.80
CA ALA A 389 14.78 19.64 -71.59
C ALA A 389 15.26 18.37 -70.86
N HIS A 390 15.52 18.50 -69.57
CA HIS A 390 15.99 17.42 -68.72
C HIS A 390 15.44 17.57 -67.30
N THR A 391 15.49 16.49 -66.53
CA THR A 391 15.09 16.44 -65.12
C THR A 391 16.25 15.97 -64.27
N HIS A 392 16.29 16.44 -63.03
CA HIS A 392 17.24 15.96 -62.02
C HIS A 392 16.52 15.04 -61.04
N GLN A 393 17.23 14.01 -60.58
CA GLN A 393 16.80 13.13 -59.50
C GLN A 393 17.65 13.40 -58.26
N VAL A 394 16.98 13.62 -57.14
CA VAL A 394 17.63 13.78 -55.84
C VAL A 394 17.01 12.80 -54.86
N ASP A 395 17.84 12.06 -54.15
CA ASP A 395 17.40 11.29 -52.99
C ASP A 395 17.28 12.22 -51.78
N ALA A 396 16.06 12.36 -51.26
CA ALA A 396 15.76 13.21 -50.11
C ALA A 396 15.63 12.40 -48.80
N MET A 397 16.13 11.17 -48.75
CA MET A 397 16.08 10.33 -47.56
C MET A 397 17.09 10.80 -46.49
N SER A 398 16.59 11.05 -45.28
CA SER A 398 17.42 11.26 -44.08
C SER A 398 17.84 9.92 -43.46
N PRO A 399 18.92 9.85 -42.65
CA PRO A 399 19.22 8.67 -41.83
C PRO A 399 17.99 8.23 -41.02
N TYR A 400 17.71 6.93 -41.00
CA TYR A 400 16.47 6.41 -40.42
C TYR A 400 16.68 5.12 -39.62
N TYR A 401 15.73 4.84 -38.73
CA TYR A 401 15.56 3.54 -38.06
C TYR A 401 14.10 3.08 -38.27
N ILE A 402 13.89 1.82 -38.63
CA ILE A 402 12.56 1.32 -39.00
C ILE A 402 11.88 0.71 -37.77
N LEU A 403 10.75 1.32 -37.37
CA LEU A 403 9.77 0.74 -36.46
C LEU A 403 8.49 0.44 -37.23
N ALA A 404 7.77 -0.61 -36.83
CA ALA A 404 6.42 -0.83 -37.33
C ALA A 404 5.47 0.17 -36.66
N PHE A 405 4.41 0.57 -37.36
CA PHE A 405 3.29 1.26 -36.75
C PHE A 405 2.14 0.26 -36.59
N ILE A 406 1.63 0.13 -35.37
CA ILE A 406 0.45 -0.69 -35.09
C ILE A 406 -0.66 0.18 -34.52
N MET A 407 -1.90 -0.14 -34.86
CA MET A 407 -3.11 0.58 -34.45
C MET A 407 -3.96 -0.28 -33.52
N LYS A 408 -4.46 0.30 -32.43
CA LYS A 408 -5.41 -0.37 -31.53
C LYS A 408 -6.73 -0.60 -32.27
N LEU A 409 -7.18 -1.85 -32.30
CA LEU A 409 -8.43 -2.28 -32.95
C LEU A 409 -9.68 -2.03 -32.10
#